data_AF-A0A8J6TLY0-F1
#
_entry.id   AF-A0A8J6TLY0-F1
#
_cell.length_a   1.000
_cell.length_b   1.000
_cell.length_c   1.000
_cell.angle_alpha   90.00
_cell.angle_beta   90.00
_cell.angle_gamma   90.00
#
_symmetry.space_group_name_H-M   'P 1'
#
loop_
_entity.id
_entity.type
_entity.pdbx_description
1 polymer ?
#
loop_
_entity_poly.entity_id
_entity_poly.type
_entity_poly.pdbx_seq_one_letter_code
_entity_poly.pdbx_strand_id
1 'polypeptide(L)'
;MKPVKLKNELAEFLGATELPRTEITKKLWDYVKANKLQTKTENGKPENAGKFIVADASLLPIFKNTKSKSKSGKVTDLTNLKEGQTINMMQMAAVVGANIE
;
A
#
# COMPACT_ATOMS: atom_id res chain seq x y z
N MET A 1 -19.23 2.17 3.68
CA MET A 1 -18.30 1.95 4.82
C MET A 1 -18.17 3.26 5.56
N LYS A 2 -17.97 3.22 6.88
CA LYS A 2 -17.69 4.45 7.66
C LYS A 2 -16.34 5.03 7.21
N PRO A 3 -16.22 6.35 7.06
CA PRO A 3 -14.92 6.98 6.85
C PRO A 3 -14.03 6.66 8.06
N VAL A 4 -12.77 6.33 7.78
CA VAL A 4 -11.75 6.11 8.79
C VAL A 4 -10.71 7.20 8.67
N LYS A 5 -10.15 7.59 9.81
CA LYS A 5 -9.13 8.62 9.84
C LYS A 5 -7.82 8.04 9.32
N LEU A 6 -7.18 8.80 8.44
CA LEU A 6 -5.95 8.44 7.76
C LEU A 6 -4.78 8.95 8.59
N LYS A 7 -3.69 8.18 8.65
CA LYS A 7 -2.41 8.68 9.16
C LYS A 7 -1.84 9.74 8.23
N ASN A 8 -1.01 10.63 8.77
CA ASN A 8 -0.43 11.77 8.05
C ASN A 8 0.10 11.42 6.65
N GLU A 9 0.96 10.41 6.51
CA GLU A 9 1.54 10.08 5.19
C GLU A 9 0.47 9.64 4.16
N LEU A 10 -0.48 8.81 4.57
CA LEU A 10 -1.56 8.38 3.69
C LEU A 10 -2.53 9.52 3.41
N ALA A 11 -2.78 10.39 4.39
CA ALA A 11 -3.63 11.56 4.26
C ALA A 11 -3.05 12.58 3.29
N GLU A 12 -1.75 12.88 3.39
CA GLU A 12 -1.00 13.76 2.50
C GLU A 12 -1.00 13.20 1.07
N PHE A 13 -0.77 11.88 0.92
CA PHE A 13 -0.77 11.24 -0.39
C PHE A 13 -2.16 11.27 -1.06
N LEU A 14 -3.23 11.06 -0.29
CA LEU A 14 -4.60 11.05 -0.82
C LEU A 14 -5.28 12.43 -0.85
N GLY A 15 -4.67 13.43 -0.22
CA GLY A 15 -5.21 14.78 -0.03
C GLY A 15 -6.48 14.81 0.84
N ALA A 16 -6.63 13.86 1.76
CA ALA A 16 -7.82 13.72 2.59
C ALA A 16 -7.44 13.22 3.99
N THR A 17 -8.14 13.66 5.03
CA THR A 17 -7.90 13.21 6.41
C THR A 17 -8.76 12.02 6.81
N GLU A 18 -9.93 11.87 6.20
CA GLU A 18 -10.86 10.78 6.50
C GLU A 18 -11.43 10.21 5.20
N LEU A 19 -11.23 8.91 4.97
CA LEU A 19 -11.79 8.21 3.81
C LEU A 19 -12.23 6.80 4.18
N PRO A 20 -13.27 6.26 3.53
CA PRO A 20 -13.62 4.87 3.72
C PRO A 20 -12.55 3.95 3.13
N ARG A 21 -12.33 2.78 3.75
CA ARG A 21 -11.31 1.79 3.33
C ARG A 21 -11.35 1.44 1.84
N THR A 22 -12.55 1.42 1.27
CA THR A 22 -12.77 1.20 -0.17
C THR A 22 -12.19 2.31 -1.04
N GLU A 23 -12.40 3.58 -0.67
CA GLU A 23 -11.86 4.74 -1.40
C GLU A 23 -10.34 4.80 -1.31
N ILE A 24 -9.77 4.52 -0.13
CA ILE A 24 -8.31 4.46 0.08
C ILE A 24 -7.70 3.44 -0.87
N THR A 25 -8.22 2.22 -0.85
CA THR A 25 -7.72 1.12 -1.67
C THR A 25 -7.85 1.47 -3.16
N LYS A 26 -8.97 2.08 -3.55
CA LYS A 26 -9.24 2.50 -4.92
C LYS A 26 -8.26 3.59 -5.38
N LYS A 27 -8.06 4.67 -4.61
CA LYS A 27 -7.12 5.74 -4.96
C LYS A 27 -5.68 5.24 -5.06
N LEU A 28 -5.25 4.39 -4.12
CA LEU A 28 -3.93 3.76 -4.19
C LEU A 28 -3.81 2.88 -5.44
N TRP A 29 -4.85 2.11 -5.77
CA TRP A 29 -4.88 1.27 -6.97
C TRP A 29 -4.88 2.09 -8.27
N ASP A 30 -5.64 3.19 -8.31
CA ASP A 30 -5.68 4.11 -9.43
C ASP A 30 -4.31 4.73 -9.66
N TYR A 31 -3.60 5.13 -8.60
CA TYR A 31 -2.21 5.59 -8.69
C TYR A 31 -1.26 4.50 -9.20
N VAL A 32 -1.33 3.30 -8.63
CA VAL A 32 -0.53 2.14 -9.06
C VAL A 32 -0.74 1.83 -10.53
N LYS A 33 -1.98 1.91 -11.02
CA LYS A 33 -2.35 1.67 -12.41
C LYS A 33 -1.93 2.81 -13.32
N ALA A 34 -2.11 4.07 -12.90
CA ALA A 34 -1.66 5.24 -13.64
C ALA A 34 -0.14 5.24 -13.85
N ASN A 35 0.61 4.84 -12.82
CA ASN A 35 2.07 4.70 -12.85
C ASN A 35 2.56 3.33 -13.32
N LYS A 36 1.65 2.43 -13.73
CA LYS A 36 1.96 1.09 -14.25
C LYS A 36 2.82 0.22 -13.31
N LEU A 37 2.69 0.43 -12.00
CA LEU A 37 3.52 -0.20 -10.96
C LEU A 37 3.22 -1.69 -10.75
N GLN A 38 2.29 -2.29 -11.49
CA GLN A 38 1.99 -3.70 -11.39
C GLN A 38 3.09 -4.56 -12.02
N THR A 39 3.47 -5.65 -11.36
CA THR A 39 4.45 -6.61 -11.89
C THR A 39 4.05 -8.06 -11.60
N LYS A 40 4.49 -8.98 -12.47
CA LYS A 40 4.29 -10.42 -12.28
C LYS A 40 5.42 -11.02 -11.45
N THR A 41 6.58 -10.38 -11.48
CA THR A 41 7.80 -10.85 -10.84
C THR A 41 7.99 -10.12 -9.50
N GLU A 42 8.15 -10.89 -8.43
CA GLU A 42 8.47 -10.32 -7.12
C GLU A 42 9.82 -9.60 -7.16
N ASN A 43 9.87 -8.36 -6.68
CA ASN A 43 11.01 -7.43 -6.81
C ASN A 43 11.45 -7.20 -8.27
N GLY A 44 10.53 -7.37 -9.22
CA GLY A 44 10.75 -7.11 -10.63
C GLY A 44 10.50 -5.65 -11.01
N LYS A 45 10.68 -5.36 -12.30
CA LYS A 45 10.33 -4.05 -12.87
C LYS A 45 8.81 -3.91 -13.00
N PRO A 46 8.27 -2.69 -12.98
CA PRO A 46 6.86 -2.44 -13.28
C PRO A 46 6.54 -2.84 -14.72
N GLU A 47 5.67 -3.83 -14.89
CA GLU A 47 5.25 -4.41 -16.18
C GLU A 47 3.81 -4.05 -16.55
N ASN A 48 3.14 -3.23 -15.74
CA ASN A 48 1.70 -2.97 -15.81
C ASN A 48 0.83 -4.23 -15.81
N ALA A 49 1.33 -5.34 -15.26
CA ALA A 49 0.65 -6.62 -15.27
C ALA A 49 1.08 -7.43 -14.07
N GLY A 50 0.16 -8.23 -13.52
CA GLY A 50 0.45 -9.12 -12.40
C GLY A 50 -0.21 -8.71 -11.09
N LYS A 51 0.13 -9.47 -10.04
CA LYS A 51 -0.49 -9.40 -8.71
C LYS A 51 0.36 -8.65 -7.69
N PHE A 52 1.57 -8.26 -8.08
CA PHE A 52 2.50 -7.53 -7.25
C PHE A 52 2.52 -6.06 -7.65
N ILE A 53 2.79 -5.20 -6.69
CA ILE A 53 2.84 -3.74 -6.83
C ILE A 53 4.25 -3.33 -6.47
N VAL A 54 4.97 -2.73 -7.41
CA VAL A 54 6.29 -2.15 -7.20
C VAL A 54 6.13 -0.90 -6.32
N ALA A 55 6.90 -0.85 -5.24
CA ALA A 55 7.01 0.30 -4.37
C ALA A 55 7.85 1.38 -5.06
N ASP A 56 7.21 2.51 -5.35
CA ASP A 56 7.87 3.73 -5.79
C ASP A 56 8.22 4.62 -4.59
N ALA A 57 8.93 5.72 -4.85
CA ALA A 57 9.33 6.67 -3.82
C ALA A 57 8.13 7.25 -3.03
N SER A 58 6.98 7.44 -3.67
CA SER A 58 5.78 8.02 -3.04
C SER A 58 5.03 7.05 -2.13
N LEU A 59 4.94 5.77 -2.51
CA LEU A 59 4.30 4.73 -1.72
C LEU A 59 5.23 4.15 -0.64
N LEU A 60 6.54 4.26 -0.84
CA LEU A 60 7.56 3.80 0.11
C LEU A 60 7.32 4.26 1.56
N PRO A 61 7.09 5.56 1.87
CA PRO A 61 6.82 6.01 3.23
C PRO A 61 5.60 5.28 3.85
N ILE A 62 4.48 5.26 3.12
CA ILE A 62 3.22 4.62 3.54
C ILE A 62 3.42 3.12 3.82
N PHE A 63 4.18 2.45 2.94
CA PHE A 63 4.51 1.04 3.10
C PHE A 63 5.40 0.83 4.32
N LYS A 64 6.42 1.67 4.55
CA LYS A 64 7.29 1.59 5.72
C LYS A 64 6.55 1.78 7.04
N ASN A 65 5.45 2.54 7.04
CA ASN A 65 4.57 2.65 8.21
C ASN A 65 3.67 1.42 8.48
N THR A 66 3.88 0.34 7.73
CA THR A 66 3.08 -0.89 7.86
C THR A 66 3.85 -1.98 8.60
N LYS A 67 3.43 -2.22 9.84
CA LYS A 67 3.85 -3.37 10.64
C LYS A 67 2.64 -3.95 11.34
N SER A 68 2.15 -5.09 10.86
CA SER A 68 0.96 -5.73 11.42
C SER A 68 1.16 -7.24 11.57
N LYS A 69 0.73 -7.78 12.72
CA LYS A 69 0.76 -9.21 13.01
C LYS A 69 -0.64 -9.77 12.83
N SER A 70 -0.82 -10.74 11.93
CA SER A 70 -2.10 -11.42 11.74
C SER A 70 -2.43 -12.32 12.95
N LYS A 71 -3.71 -12.65 13.12
CA LYS A 71 -4.18 -13.58 14.17
C LYS A 71 -3.52 -14.96 14.08
N SER A 72 -3.09 -15.38 12.88
CA SER A 72 -2.38 -16.63 12.65
C SER A 72 -0.87 -16.54 12.95
N GLY A 73 -0.39 -15.43 13.51
CA GLY A 73 1.01 -15.20 13.83
C GLY A 73 1.88 -14.72 12.66
N LYS A 74 1.32 -14.59 11.45
CA LYS A 74 2.05 -14.10 10.28
C LYS A 74 2.28 -12.59 10.40
N VAL A 75 3.53 -12.19 10.52
CA VAL A 75 3.93 -10.78 10.58
C VAL A 75 4.10 -10.25 9.17
N THR A 76 3.41 -9.15 8.86
CA THR A 76 3.66 -8.34 7.68
C THR A 76 4.45 -7.13 8.14
N ASP A 77 5.76 -7.16 7.87
CA ASP A 77 6.67 -6.07 8.17
C ASP A 77 7.20 -5.48 6.86
N LEU A 78 6.80 -4.24 6.58
CA LEU A 78 7.22 -3.48 5.40
C LEU A 78 8.14 -2.30 5.79
N THR A 79 8.52 -2.18 7.07
CA THR A 79 9.35 -1.06 7.57
C THR A 79 10.72 -0.97 6.88
N ASN A 80 11.23 -2.10 6.39
CA ASN A 80 12.51 -2.21 5.69
C ASN A 80 12.35 -2.27 4.16
N LEU A 81 11.16 -2.00 3.64
CA LEU A 81 10.91 -2.03 2.20
C LEU A 81 11.73 -0.93 1.49
N LYS A 82 12.31 -1.28 0.35
CA LYS A 82 13.10 -0.41 -0.52
C LYS A 82 12.37 -0.15 -1.83
N GLU A 83 12.71 0.97 -2.46
CA GLU A 83 12.21 1.31 -3.79
C GLU A 83 12.57 0.20 -4.78
N GLY A 84 11.62 -0.15 -5.66
CA GLY A 84 11.75 -1.27 -6.59
C GLY A 84 11.39 -2.64 -6.02
N GLN A 85 11.23 -2.77 -4.69
CA GLN A 85 10.65 -3.98 -4.12
C GLN A 85 9.15 -4.04 -4.36
N THR A 86 8.58 -5.23 -4.26
CA THR A 86 7.16 -5.41 -4.56
C THR A 86 6.36 -5.89 -3.36
N ILE A 87 5.12 -5.44 -3.27
CA ILE A 87 4.13 -5.95 -2.32
C ILE A 87 2.99 -6.65 -3.05
N ASN A 88 2.38 -7.64 -2.40
CA ASN A 88 1.18 -8.30 -2.91
C ASN A 88 -0.12 -7.64 -2.41
N MET A 89 -1.25 -8.08 -2.93
CA MET A 89 -2.57 -7.56 -2.55
C MET A 89 -2.92 -7.75 -1.06
N MET A 90 -2.41 -8.80 -0.42
CA MET A 90 -2.59 -9.00 1.03
C MET A 90 -1.82 -7.95 1.83
N GLN A 91 -0.58 -7.68 1.45
CA GLN A 91 0.25 -6.63 2.05
C GLN A 91 -0.39 -5.26 1.83
N MET A 92 -0.94 -4.98 0.65
CA MET A 92 -1.69 -3.75 0.39
C MET A 92 -2.88 -3.57 1.35
N ALA A 93 -3.64 -4.64 1.61
CA ALA A 93 -4.74 -4.59 2.58
C ALA A 93 -4.24 -4.34 4.02
N ALA A 94 -3.06 -4.86 4.37
CA ALA A 94 -2.38 -4.60 5.63
C ALA A 94 -1.86 -3.17 5.72
N VAL A 95 -1.33 -2.61 4.61
CA VAL A 95 -0.90 -1.20 4.51
C VAL A 95 -2.06 -0.28 4.82
N VAL A 96 -3.18 -0.48 4.13
CA VAL A 96 -4.39 0.32 4.37
C VAL A 96 -4.84 0.18 5.81
N GLY A 97 -4.82 -1.05 6.37
CA GLY A 97 -5.22 -1.28 7.76
C GLY A 97 -4.26 -0.70 8.81
N ALA A 98 -2.97 -0.60 8.51
CA ALA A 98 -1.97 -0.05 9.43
C ALA A 98 -1.84 1.48 9.34
N ASN A 99 -2.29 2.07 8.23
CA ASN A 99 -2.24 3.52 7.96
C ASN A 99 -3.57 4.23 8.19
N ILE A 100 -4.54 3.55 8.78
CA ILE A 100 -5.80 4.11 9.28
C ILE A 100 -5.82 4.02 10.81
N GLU A 101 -6.56 4.93 11.44
CA GLU A 101 -6.80 4.99 12.89
C GLU A 101 -7.95 4.08 13.33
#